data_AF-M3IS76-F1
#
_entry.id   AF-M3IS76-F1
#
_cell.length_a   1.000
_cell.length_b   1.000
_cell.length_c   1.000
_cell.angle_alpha   90.00
_cell.angle_beta   90.00
_cell.angle_gamma   90.00
#
_symmetry.space_group_name_H-M   'P 1'
#
loop_
_entity.id
_entity.type
_entity.pdbx_description
1 polymer ?
#
loop_
_entity_poly.entity_id
_entity_poly.type
_entity_poly.pdbx_seq_one_letter_code
_entity_poly.pdbx_strand_id
1 'polypeptide(L)' 'MITRFFPFLCVLALLSFNLLFADTVTNSKTNEVIENVKTSENEQGIIVEYQDGTRRGFKKEAVTIQKKKLLG' A
#
# COMPACT_ATOMS: atom_id res chain seq x y z
N MET A 1 -33.25 -3.09 23.16
CA MET A 1 -32.04 -3.86 23.50
C MET A 1 -30.97 -3.57 22.45
N ILE A 2 -30.36 -2.38 22.48
CA ILE A 2 -29.50 -1.87 21.38
C ILE A 2 -28.01 -1.74 21.76
N THR A 3 -27.66 -2.14 22.98
CA THR A 3 -26.35 -1.89 23.59
C THR A 3 -25.25 -2.90 23.20
N ARG A 4 -25.57 -3.93 22.43
CA ARG A 4 -24.63 -5.02 22.07
C ARG A 4 -23.95 -4.88 20.70
N PHE A 5 -24.40 -3.96 19.85
CA PHE A 5 -23.82 -3.76 18.50
C PHE A 5 -22.66 -2.76 18.45
N PHE A 6 -22.45 -1.98 19.51
CA PHE A 6 -21.42 -0.95 19.58
C PHE A 6 -19.97 -1.46 19.50
N PRO A 7 -19.57 -2.56 20.18
CA PRO A 7 -18.16 -3.01 20.11
C PRO A 7 -17.81 -3.60 18.75
N PHE A 8 -18.79 -4.16 18.02
CA PHE A 8 -18.56 -4.77 16.71
C PHE A 8 -18.22 -3.72 15.64
N LEU A 9 -18.86 -2.55 15.71
CA LEU A 9 -18.58 -1.43 14.82
C LEU A 9 -17.18 -0.84 15.06
N CYS A 10 -16.71 -0.81 16.31
CA CYS A 10 -15.36 -0.36 16.66
C CYS A 10 -14.27 -1.30 16.14
N VAL A 11 -14.48 -2.62 16.17
CA VAL A 11 -13.51 -3.60 15.65
C VAL A 11 -13.39 -3.51 14.12
N LEU A 12 -14.50 -3.29 13.42
CA LEU A 12 -14.49 -3.10 11.96
C LEU A 12 -13.76 -1.80 11.55
N ALA A 13 -13.95 -0.73 12.32
CA ALA A 13 -13.24 0.54 12.09
C ALA A 13 -11.72 0.43 12.30
N LEU A 14 -11.27 -0.38 13.27
CA LEU A 14 -9.85 -0.64 13.51
C LEU A 14 -9.19 -1.45 12.39
N LEU A 15 -9.94 -2.32 11.70
CA LEU A 15 -9.41 -3.12 10.59
C LEU A 15 -9.13 -2.25 9.35
N SER A 16 -9.94 -1.21 9.11
CA SER A 16 -9.75 -0.26 8.01
C SER A 16 -8.52 0.65 8.13
N PHE A 17 -7.92 0.80 9.32
CA PHE A 17 -6.71 1.62 9.51
C PHE A 17 -5.43 0.94 9.03
N ASN A 18 -5.43 -0.38 8.82
CA ASN A 18 -4.28 -1.11 8.26
C ASN A 18 -4.22 -1.04 6.73
N LEU A 19 -5.17 -0.34 6.10
CA LEU A 19 -5.27 -0.18 4.65
C LEU A 19 -4.72 1.18 4.18
N LEU A 20 -3.71 1.71 4.87
CA LEU A 20 -2.95 2.85 4.38
C LEU A 20 -1.99 2.39 3.28
N PHE A 21 -2.55 2.10 2.09
CA PHE A 21 -1.78 2.07 0.86
C PHE A 21 -1.25 3.49 0.60
N ALA A 22 0.02 3.71 0.90
CA ALA A 22 0.61 5.06 0.86
C ALA A 22 2.04 5.06 0.31
N ASP A 23 2.48 3.97 -0.32
CA ASP A 23 3.76 4.00 -1.01
C ASP A 23 3.60 4.71 -2.35
N THR A 24 4.59 5.54 -2.68
CA THR A 24 4.73 6.14 -3.99
C THR A 24 5.89 5.49 -4.71
N VAL A 25 5.64 4.96 -5.90
CA VAL A 25 6.65 4.35 -6.76
C VAL A 25 6.92 5.27 -7.93
N THR A 26 8.16 5.69 -8.07
CA THR A 26 8.60 6.49 -9.21
C THR A 26 9.48 5.64 -10.11
N ASN A 27 9.08 5.48 -11.37
CA ASN A 27 9.87 4.79 -12.36
C ASN A 27 10.89 5.76 -12.96
N SER A 28 12.17 5.51 -12.69
CA SER A 28 13.27 6.37 -13.13
C SER A 28 13.47 6.38 -14.64
N LYS A 29 12.94 5.37 -15.36
CA LYS A 29 13.05 5.29 -16.83
C LYS A 29 11.94 6.03 -17.55
N THR A 30 10.71 5.97 -17.03
CA THR A 30 9.53 6.57 -17.67
C THR A 30 9.10 7.89 -17.03
N ASN A 31 9.71 8.27 -15.90
CA ASN A 31 9.26 9.35 -15.02
C ASN A 31 7.80 9.20 -14.56
N GLU A 32 7.29 7.96 -14.61
CA GLU A 32 5.94 7.63 -14.16
C GLU A 32 5.92 7.59 -12.64
N VAL A 33 4.97 8.31 -12.03
CA VAL A 33 4.76 8.33 -10.58
C VAL A 33 3.45 7.62 -10.29
N ILE A 34 3.54 6.59 -9.45
CA ILE A 34 2.44 5.72 -9.08
C ILE A 34 2.23 5.89 -7.58
N GLU A 35 1.14 6.54 -7.20
CA GLU A 35 0.82 6.86 -5.80
C GLU A 35 -0.20 5.88 -5.22
N ASN A 36 -0.24 5.79 -3.88
CA ASN A 36 -1.22 4.99 -3.13
C ASN A 36 -1.20 3.50 -3.48
N VAL A 37 -0.01 2.95 -3.68
CA VAL A 37 0.18 1.53 -3.97
C VAL A 37 0.79 0.81 -2.78
N LYS A 38 0.72 -0.53 -2.80
CA LYS A 38 1.49 -1.38 -1.89
C LYS A 38 2.74 -1.81 -2.61
N THR A 39 3.88 -1.68 -1.95
CA THR A 39 5.11 -2.28 -2.45
C THR A 39 5.51 -3.48 -1.62
N SER A 40 5.85 -4.58 -2.28
CA SER A 40 6.47 -5.75 -1.69
C SER A 40 7.79 -6.01 -2.38
N GLU A 41 8.82 -6.32 -1.62
CA GLU A 41 10.15 -6.61 -2.16
C GLU A 41 10.42 -8.11 -2.08
N ASN A 42 10.87 -8.71 -3.19
CA ASN A 42 11.26 -10.11 -3.32
C ASN A 42 12.63 -10.22 -4.01
N GLU A 43 13.20 -11.43 -4.04
CA GLU A 43 14.50 -11.71 -4.67
C GLU A 43 14.58 -11.31 -6.16
N GLN A 44 13.44 -11.31 -6.87
CA GLN A 44 13.35 -10.95 -8.28
C GLN A 44 13.15 -9.44 -8.52
N GLY A 45 12.83 -8.65 -7.49
CA GLY A 45 12.56 -7.22 -7.61
C GLY A 45 11.41 -6.73 -6.74
N ILE A 46 10.72 -5.70 -7.24
CA ILE A 46 9.70 -4.95 -6.50
C ILE A 46 8.34 -5.25 -7.12
N ILE A 47 7.40 -5.72 -6.32
CA ILE A 47 6.02 -5.95 -6.72
C ILE A 47 5.19 -4.76 -6.23
N VAL A 48 4.49 -4.13 -7.15
CA VAL A 48 3.57 -3.02 -6.89
C VAL A 48 2.15 -3.53 -7.05
N GLU A 49 1.37 -3.47 -5.98
CA GLU A 49 -0.06 -3.81 -5.97
C GLU A 49 -0.86 -2.50 -5.95
N TYR A 50 -1.71 -2.34 -6.97
CA TYR A 50 -2.56 -1.18 -7.15
C TYR A 50 -3.88 -1.35 -6.39
N GLN A 51 -4.62 -0.24 -6.24
CA GLN A 51 -5.91 -0.24 -5.54
C GLN A 51 -6.98 -1.11 -6.21
N ASP A 52 -6.88 -1.32 -7.53
CA ASP A 52 -7.76 -2.20 -8.28
C ASP A 52 -7.44 -3.70 -8.08
N GLY A 53 -6.41 -4.02 -7.28
CA GLY A 53 -5.93 -5.37 -7.01
C GLY A 53 -4.99 -5.91 -8.09
N THR A 54 -4.68 -5.13 -9.13
CA THR A 54 -3.67 -5.52 -10.12
C THR A 54 -2.27 -5.46 -9.52
N ARG A 55 -1.37 -6.30 -10.02
CA ARG A 55 0.02 -6.39 -9.55
C ARG A 55 0.98 -6.28 -10.71
N ARG A 56 2.01 -5.44 -10.55
CA ARG A 56 3.06 -5.24 -11.54
C ARG A 56 4.43 -5.40 -10.92
N GLY A 57 5.26 -6.24 -11.53
CA GLY A 57 6.65 -6.42 -11.15
C GLY A 57 7.55 -5.37 -11.81
N PHE A 58 8.45 -4.81 -11.03
CA PHE A 58 9.47 -3.87 -11.45
C PHE A 58 10.84 -4.36 -11.01
N LYS A 59 11.88 -4.06 -11.80
CA LYS A 59 13.27 -4.28 -11.38
C LYS A 59 13.64 -3.28 -10.30
N LYS A 60 14.41 -3.73 -9.30
CA LYS A 60 14.81 -2.92 -8.16
C LYS A 60 15.62 -1.69 -8.57
N GLU A 61 16.47 -1.81 -9.59
CA GLU A 61 17.21 -0.66 -10.15
C GLU A 61 16.36 0.30 -11.02
N ALA A 62 15.14 -0.06 -11.41
CA ALA A 62 14.32 0.74 -12.32
C ALA A 62 13.30 1.63 -11.60
N VAL A 63 13.00 1.35 -10.32
CA VAL A 63 11.97 2.06 -9.55
C VAL A 63 12.51 2.52 -8.20
N THR A 64 12.11 3.72 -7.82
CA THR A 64 12.37 4.28 -6.49
C THR A 64 11.08 4.21 -5.69
N ILE A 65 11.11 3.52 -4.55
CA ILE A 65 9.97 3.52 -3.62
C ILE A 65 10.18 4.61 -2.59
N GLN A 66 9.27 5.58 -2.56
CA GLN A 66 9.08 6.45 -1.43
C GLN A 66 8.04 5.81 -0.51
N LYS A 67 8.53 5.08 0.50
CA LYS A 67 7.65 4.58 1.57
C LYS A 67 7.24 5.77 2.41
N LYS A 68 5.93 5.97 2.59
CA LYS A 68 5.45 6.95 3.56
C LYS A 68 5.81 6.42 4.94
N LYS A 69 6.95 6.88 5.47
CA LYS A 69 7.42 6.53 6.80
C LYS A 69 6.33 6.94 7.78
N LEU A 70 5.63 5.97 8.34
CA LEU A 70 4.81 6.16 9.52
C LEU A 70 5.78 6.62 10.62
N LEU A 71 5.88 7.93 10.80
CA LEU A 71 6.40 8.52 12.03
C LEU A 71 5.42 8.09 13.12
N GLY A 72 5.76 6.97 13.78
CA GLY A 72 5.18 6.57 15.06
C GLY A 72 5.76 7.41 16.18
#